data_AF-A0A382N025-F1
#
_entry.id   AF-A0A382N025-F1
#
_cell.length_a   1.000
_cell.length_b   1.000
_cell.length_c   1.000
_cell.angle_alpha   90.00
_cell.angle_beta   90.00
_cell.angle_gamma   90.00
#
_symmetry.space_group_name_H-M   'P 1'
#
loop_
_entity.id
_entity.type
_entity.pdbx_description
1 polymer ?
#
loop_
_entity_poly.entity_id
_entity_poly.type
_entity_poly.pdbx_seq_one_letter_code
_entity_poly.pdbx_strand_id
1 'polypeptide(L)' 'MNSIYPVATPEKLSDKNGRVLPDLILLKDGSTVFDLAKEIHSDLTKGLLYAKDLRYNLRVPTNYQLRDRDVISLVSASKK' A
#
# COMPACT_ATOMS: atom_id res chain seq x y z
N MET A 1 -15.27 -6.75 2.45
CA MET A 1 -14.52 -5.87 1.51
C MET A 1 -13.72 -4.95 2.39
N ASN A 2 -12.41 -4.91 2.19
CA ASN A 2 -11.48 -4.18 3.05
C ASN A 2 -11.10 -2.87 2.35
N SER A 3 -11.25 -1.76 3.06
CA SER A 3 -11.00 -0.42 2.56
C SER A 3 -9.54 -0.06 2.79
N ILE A 4 -8.72 -0.03 1.75
CA ILE A 4 -7.27 0.16 1.88
C ILE A 4 -6.87 1.54 1.34
N TYR A 5 -6.02 2.23 2.08
CA TYR A 5 -5.52 3.55 1.72
C TYR A 5 -4.04 3.46 1.32
N PRO A 6 -3.73 3.32 0.03
CA PRO A 6 -2.36 3.38 -0.45
C PRO A 6 -1.82 4.82 -0.34
N VAL A 7 -0.59 4.96 0.13
CA VAL A 7 0.09 6.27 0.18
C VAL A 7 1.54 6.18 -0.31
N ALA A 8 1.95 7.15 -1.12
CA ALA A 8 3.31 7.21 -1.65
C ALA A 8 4.31 7.81 -0.65
N THR A 9 3.89 8.82 0.12
CA THR A 9 4.75 9.52 1.08
C THR A 9 4.32 9.20 2.50
N PRO A 10 5.04 8.31 3.22
CA PRO A 10 4.60 7.84 4.52
C PRO A 10 4.62 8.91 5.61
N GLU A 11 5.55 9.87 5.54
CA GLU A 11 5.72 10.94 6.53
C GLU A 11 4.56 11.94 6.54
N LYS A 12 3.94 12.14 5.38
CA LYS A 12 2.86 13.13 5.19
C LYS A 12 1.49 12.49 4.97
N LEU A 13 1.42 11.15 4.98
CA LEU A 13 0.23 10.38 4.61
C LEU A 13 -0.35 10.84 3.26
N SER A 14 0.53 11.27 2.34
CA SER A 14 0.14 11.99 1.15
C SER A 14 0.69 11.35 -0.11
N ASP A 15 0.07 11.68 -1.24
CA ASP A 15 0.72 11.48 -2.53
C ASP A 15 1.85 12.50 -2.77
N LYS A 16 2.56 12.35 -3.90
CA LYS A 16 3.54 13.30 -4.43
C LYS A 16 3.01 14.72 -4.58
N ASN A 17 1.71 14.87 -4.82
CA ASN A 17 1.04 16.16 -4.96
C ASN A 17 0.59 16.77 -3.62
N GLY A 18 0.93 16.16 -2.48
CA GLY A 18 0.56 16.66 -1.15
C GLY A 18 -0.90 16.42 -0.75
N ARG A 19 -1.65 15.63 -1.52
CA ARG A 19 -3.03 15.23 -1.19
C ARG A 19 -2.98 14.15 -0.11
N VAL A 20 -3.61 14.40 1.05
CA VAL A 20 -3.66 13.48 2.19
C VAL A 20 -4.67 12.37 1.92
N LEU A 21 -4.26 11.12 2.06
CA LEU A 21 -5.06 9.92 1.80
C LEU A 21 -5.80 10.01 0.44
N PRO A 22 -5.05 10.12 -0.67
CA PRO A 22 -5.56 10.50 -1.98
C PRO A 22 -6.57 9.50 -2.54
N ASP A 23 -6.32 8.21 -2.29
CA ASP A 23 -6.99 7.10 -2.94
C ASP A 23 -7.51 6.09 -1.90
N LEU A 24 -8.61 5.43 -2.26
CA LEU A 24 -9.19 4.32 -1.53
C LEU A 24 -9.38 3.15 -2.48
N ILE A 25 -8.81 2.00 -2.14
CA ILE A 25 -8.93 0.76 -2.91
C ILE A 25 -9.75 -0.24 -2.10
N LEU A 26 -10.82 -0.75 -2.71
CA LEU A 26 -11.65 -1.79 -2.12
C LEU A 26 -11.13 -3.16 -2.55
N LEU A 27 -10.63 -3.92 -1.59
CA LEU A 27 -10.15 -5.27 -1.81
C LEU A 27 -11.10 -6.31 -1.21
N LYS A 28 -11.04 -7.54 -1.73
CA LYS A 28 -11.75 -8.66 -1.12
C LYS A 28 -11.11 -9.00 0.22
N ASP A 29 -11.87 -9.68 1.06
CA ASP A 29 -11.31 -10.16 2.32
C ASP A 29 -10.24 -11.22 2.04
N GLY A 30 -9.16 -11.19 2.83
CA GLY A 30 -7.97 -12.03 2.60
C GLY A 30 -7.02 -11.54 1.48
N SER A 31 -7.29 -10.42 0.82
CA SER A 31 -6.34 -9.81 -0.12
C SER A 31 -5.04 -9.41 0.56
N THR A 32 -3.93 -9.54 -0.16
CA THR A 32 -2.58 -9.30 0.36
C THR A 32 -2.00 -7.98 -0.12
N VAL A 33 -0.87 -7.57 0.48
CA VAL A 33 -0.06 -6.44 -0.01
C VAL A 33 0.31 -6.61 -1.49
N PHE A 34 0.61 -7.83 -1.92
CA PHE A 34 0.90 -8.11 -3.32
C PHE A 34 -0.31 -7.84 -4.23
N ASP A 35 -1.51 -8.22 -3.80
CA ASP A 35 -2.75 -7.95 -4.55
C ASP A 35 -3.01 -6.44 -4.65
N LEU A 36 -2.78 -5.68 -3.57
CA LEU A 36 -2.86 -4.22 -3.60
C LEU A 36 -1.87 -3.61 -4.61
N ALA A 37 -0.62 -4.09 -4.63
CA ALA A 37 0.36 -3.62 -5.60
C ALA A 37 -0.08 -3.91 -7.05
N LYS A 38 -0.70 -5.08 -7.27
CA LYS A 38 -1.24 -5.47 -8.57
C LYS A 38 -2.43 -4.59 -9.01
N GLU A 39 -3.33 -4.25 -8.10
CA GLU A 39 -4.46 -3.34 -8.38
C GLU A 39 -3.99 -1.92 -8.74
N ILE A 40 -2.90 -1.44 -8.14
CA ILE A 40 -2.35 -0.11 -8.47
C ILE A 40 -1.61 -0.14 -9.81
N HIS A 41 -0.59 -1.00 -9.95
CA HIS A 41 0.14 -1.17 -11.21
C HIS A 41 0.97 -2.45 -11.23
N SER A 42 0.89 -3.23 -12.30
CA SER A 42 1.67 -4.46 -12.51
C SER A 42 3.19 -4.28 -12.52
N ASP A 43 3.70 -3.06 -12.59
CA ASP A 43 5.15 -2.80 -12.48
C ASP A 43 5.61 -2.62 -11.03
N LEU A 44 4.69 -2.28 -10.12
CA LEU A 44 4.99 -2.24 -8.69
C LEU A 44 5.26 -3.65 -8.15
N THR A 45 4.58 -4.67 -8.68
CA THR A 45 4.75 -6.06 -8.26
C THR A 45 6.15 -6.60 -8.57
N LYS A 46 6.74 -6.23 -9.72
CA LYS A 46 8.06 -6.71 -10.16
C LYS A 46 9.22 -6.31 -9.23
N GLY A 47 9.07 -5.18 -8.54
CA GLY A 47 10.09 -4.67 -7.63
C GLY A 47 9.66 -4.63 -6.16
N LEU A 48 8.49 -5.17 -5.82
CA LEU A 48 7.90 -5.04 -4.49
C LEU A 48 8.79 -5.73 -3.45
N LEU A 49 9.34 -4.94 -2.53
CA LEU A 49 10.17 -5.46 -1.44
C LEU A 49 9.32 -5.77 -0.21
N TYR A 50 8.57 -4.77 0.25
CA TYR A 50 7.70 -4.85 1.43
C TYR A 50 6.69 -3.70 1.40
N ALA A 51 5.72 -3.74 2.28
CA ALA A 51 4.85 -2.61 2.58
C ALA A 51 5.15 -2.04 3.95
N LYS A 52 4.83 -0.77 4.15
CA LYS A 52 4.87 -0.12 5.45
C LYS A 52 3.45 0.22 5.88
N ASP A 53 3.03 -0.36 6.99
CA ASP A 53 1.81 0.05 7.67
C ASP A 53 2.11 1.32 8.46
N LEU A 54 1.38 2.39 8.16
CA LEU A 54 1.60 3.70 8.77
C LEU A 54 0.81 3.93 10.05
N ARG A 55 -0.21 3.10 10.33
CA ARG A 55 -0.95 3.18 11.59
C ARG A 55 -0.08 2.73 12.75
N TYR A 56 0.65 1.63 12.55
CA TYR A 56 1.57 1.07 13.55
C TYR A 56 3.04 1.35 13.24
N ASN A 57 3.33 2.01 12.11
CA ASN A 57 4.68 2.31 11.63
C ASN A 57 5.54 1.04 11.47
N LEU A 58 4.92 -0.07 11.08
CA LEU A 58 5.54 -1.39 10.95
C LEU A 58 5.87 -1.71 9.49
N ARG A 59 6.91 -2.50 9.29
CA ARG A 59 7.16 -3.14 7.99
C ARG A 59 6.38 -4.44 7.93
N VAL A 60 5.57 -4.59 6.90
CA VAL A 60 4.77 -5.78 6.64
C VAL A 60 5.27 -6.49 5.37
N PRO A 61 5.33 -7.83 5.37
CA PRO A 61 5.75 -8.59 4.21
C PRO A 61 4.70 -8.55 3.10
N THR A 62 5.08 -8.96 1.89
CA THR A 62 4.20 -8.94 0.70
C THR A 62 3.00 -9.89 0.80
N ASN A 63 3.10 -10.93 1.63
CA ASN A 63 2.02 -11.88 1.90
C ASN A 63 1.11 -11.47 3.07
N TYR A 64 1.34 -10.31 3.69
CA TYR A 64 0.48 -9.81 4.75
C TYR A 64 -0.93 -9.58 4.22
N GLN A 65 -1.93 -10.13 4.92
CA GLN A 65 -3.34 -9.92 4.62
C GLN A 65 -3.79 -8.56 5.12
N LEU A 66 -4.28 -7.74 4.18
CA LEU A 66 -4.73 -6.39 4.42
C LEU A 66 -6.07 -6.38 5.15
N ARG A 67 -6.18 -5.54 6.17
CA ARG A 67 -7.37 -5.36 6.99
C ARG A 67 -8.10 -4.09 6.61
N ASP A 68 -9.37 -4.00 7.00
CA ASP A 68 -10.15 -2.80 6.76
C ASP A 68 -9.51 -1.56 7.41
N ARG A 69 -9.43 -0.49 6.62
CA ARG A 69 -8.82 0.82 6.95
C ARG A 69 -7.31 0.76 7.18
N ASP A 70 -6.62 -0.20 6.59
CA ASP A 70 -5.16 -0.19 6.60
C ASP A 70 -4.62 0.96 5.72
N VAL A 71 -3.61 1.65 6.25
CA VAL A 71 -2.90 2.72 5.54
C VAL A 71 -1.52 2.20 5.18
N ILE A 72 -1.33 1.90 3.90
CA ILE A 72 -0.19 1.12 3.42
C ILE A 72 0.64 1.95 2.45
N SER A 73 1.95 1.97 2.67
CA SER A 73 2.91 2.49 1.71
C SER A 73 3.69 1.35 1.08
N LEU A 74 3.59 1.19 -0.24
CA LEU A 74 4.31 0.15 -0.96
C LEU A 74 5.76 0.60 -1.20
N VAL A 75 6.72 -0.23 -0.79
CA VAL A 75 8.14 0.03 -1.03
C VAL A 75 8.63 -0.94 -2.10
N SER A 76 9.07 -0.36 -3.22
CA SER A 76 9.61 -1.10 -4.36
C SER A 76 11.05 -0.70 -4.62
N ALA A 77 11.88 -1.68 -4.99
CA ALA A 77 13.26 -1.47 -5.43
C ALA A 77 13.33 -0.83 -6.83
N SER A 78 12.24 -0.93 -7.59
CA SER A 78 12.15 -0.31 -8.92
C SER A 78 12.03 1.20 -8.72
N LYS A 79 13.20 1.84 -8.72
CA LYS A 79 13.37 3.29 -8.64
C LYS A 79 12.58 3.93 -9.77
N LYS A 80 11.71 4.89 -9.45
CA LYS A 80 11.18 5.81 -10.45
C LYS A 80 12.31 6.68 -11.01
#